data_AF-A0A0X8FBZ3-F1
#
_entry.id   AF-A0A0X8FBZ3-F1
#
_cell.length_a   1.000
_cell.length_b   1.000
_cell.length_c   1.000
_cell.angle_alpha   90.00
_cell.angle_beta   90.00
_cell.angle_gamma   90.00
#
_symmetry.space_group_name_H-M   'P 1'
#
loop_
_entity.id
_entity.type
_entity.pdbx_description
1 polymer ?
#
loop_
_entity_poly.entity_id
_entity_poly.type
_entity_poly.pdbx_seq_one_letter_code
_entity_poly.pdbx_strand_id
1 'polypeptide(L)'
;MAGKVRAALTHAQNTQLQELDVPFAKNDVNEVMTTLQNFVDQYEAYFEEGSLNIFALEAYPNRRTKTAQTAFALVNMTGKTITELKAKLQLKVSDFNVNFEPIEWEVDSDFLGNWANDIAIMIVDEVPMEGMATKPSYTLNDLELEVSDVTVMEY
;
A
#
# COMPACT_ATOMS: atom_id res chain seq x y z
N MET A 1 13.28 9.99 21.47
CA MET A 1 11.86 9.60 21.47
C MET A 1 11.52 9.36 20.01
N ALA A 2 11.37 8.10 19.59
CA ALA A 2 10.93 7.80 18.23
C ALA A 2 9.51 8.36 18.07
N GLY A 3 9.26 9.07 16.97
CA GLY A 3 7.92 9.54 16.64
C GLY A 3 7.03 8.34 16.38
N LYS A 4 5.86 8.27 17.03
CA LYS A 4 4.88 7.20 16.74
C LYS A 4 4.46 7.34 15.28
N VAL A 5 4.56 6.26 14.50
CA VAL A 5 4.13 6.22 13.09
C VAL A 5 2.63 6.52 12.99
N ARG A 6 2.24 7.36 12.01
CA ARG A 6 0.85 7.78 11.83
C ARG A 6 0.34 7.47 10.45
N ALA A 7 -0.87 6.94 10.38
CA ALA A 7 -1.58 6.78 9.13
C ALA A 7 -2.03 8.17 8.59
N ALA A 8 -1.78 8.42 7.31
CA ALA A 8 -2.30 9.59 6.59
C ALA A 8 -2.76 9.21 5.17
N LEU A 9 -3.53 10.12 4.57
CA LEU A 9 -3.87 10.07 3.14
C LEU A 9 -2.72 10.66 2.31
N THR A 10 -2.56 10.16 1.08
CA THR A 10 -1.66 10.79 0.11
C THR A 10 -2.15 12.17 -0.32
N HIS A 11 -1.34 12.92 -1.07
CA HIS A 11 -1.74 14.24 -1.54
C HIS A 11 -2.97 14.16 -2.46
N ALA A 12 -2.96 13.29 -3.47
CA ALA A 12 -4.09 13.12 -4.37
C ALA A 12 -5.36 12.64 -3.65
N GLN A 13 -5.23 11.71 -2.69
CA GLN A 13 -6.37 11.24 -1.89
C GLN A 13 -7.01 12.36 -1.07
N ASN A 14 -6.19 13.22 -0.45
CA ASN A 14 -6.69 14.40 0.28
C ASN A 14 -7.42 15.37 -0.65
N THR A 15 -6.88 15.64 -1.83
CA THR A 15 -7.51 16.52 -2.84
C THR A 15 -8.86 15.96 -3.28
N GLN A 16 -8.91 14.67 -3.67
CA GLN A 16 -10.16 14.00 -4.05
C GLN A 16 -11.19 14.02 -2.92
N LEU A 17 -10.78 13.78 -1.67
CA LEU A 17 -11.70 13.83 -0.53
C LEU A 17 -12.32 15.22 -0.31
N GLN A 18 -11.57 16.29 -0.59
CA GLN A 18 -12.09 17.66 -0.50
C GLN A 18 -13.11 17.98 -1.60
N GLU A 19 -12.98 17.34 -2.76
CA GLU A 19 -13.92 17.46 -3.89
C GLU A 19 -15.22 16.66 -3.67
N LEU A 20 -15.20 15.64 -2.79
CA LEU A 20 -16.36 14.81 -2.49
C LEU A 20 -17.33 15.49 -1.51
N ASP A 21 -18.48 15.93 -2.03
CA ASP A 21 -19.55 16.56 -1.25
C ASP A 21 -20.54 15.54 -0.66
N VAL A 22 -20.05 14.38 -0.20
CA VAL A 22 -20.89 13.27 0.29
C VAL A 22 -20.42 12.81 1.67
N PRO A 23 -21.27 12.91 2.72
CA PRO A 23 -20.92 12.48 4.07
C PRO A 23 -20.49 11.01 4.20
N PHE A 24 -21.03 10.12 3.36
CA PHE A 24 -20.68 8.69 3.37
C PHE A 24 -19.22 8.44 2.97
N ALA A 25 -18.72 9.15 1.96
CA ALA A 25 -17.33 9.00 1.52
C ALA A 25 -16.32 9.35 2.63
N LYS A 26 -16.64 10.33 3.48
CA LYS A 26 -15.80 10.69 4.63
C LYS A 26 -15.76 9.60 5.70
N ASN A 27 -16.89 8.92 5.92
CA ASN A 27 -16.95 7.81 6.88
C ASN A 27 -16.14 6.60 6.39
N ASP A 28 -16.28 6.25 5.12
CA ASP A 28 -15.52 5.14 4.52
C ASP A 28 -14.02 5.42 4.60
N VAL A 29 -13.59 6.65 4.30
CA VAL A 29 -12.18 7.04 4.44
C VAL A 29 -11.71 6.97 5.89
N ASN A 30 -12.52 7.40 6.86
CA ASN A 30 -12.14 7.29 8.28
C ASN A 30 -11.97 5.83 8.73
N GLU A 31 -12.80 4.91 8.24
CA GLU A 31 -12.69 3.48 8.52
C GLU A 31 -11.41 2.88 7.94
N VAL A 32 -11.08 3.25 6.70
CA VAL A 32 -9.84 2.87 6.01
C VAL A 32 -8.62 3.40 6.77
N MET A 33 -8.65 4.67 7.20
CA MET A 33 -7.58 5.27 8.01
C MET A 33 -7.41 4.60 9.38
N THR A 34 -8.52 4.24 10.02
CA THR A 34 -8.51 3.50 11.29
C THR A 34 -7.88 2.12 11.11
N THR A 35 -8.22 1.44 10.02
CA THR A 35 -7.66 0.12 9.67
C THR A 35 -6.15 0.21 9.45
N LEU A 36 -5.67 1.22 8.71
CA LEU A 36 -4.24 1.44 8.51
C LEU A 36 -3.52 1.76 9.82
N GLN A 37 -4.11 2.59 10.68
CA GLN A 37 -3.50 2.90 11.98
C GLN A 37 -3.43 1.66 12.88
N ASN A 38 -4.47 0.82 12.88
CA ASN A 38 -4.47 -0.43 13.63
C ASN A 38 -3.38 -1.39 13.12
N PHE A 39 -3.19 -1.48 11.80
CA PHE A 39 -2.09 -2.23 11.20
C PHE A 39 -0.74 -1.69 11.68
N VAL A 40 -0.52 -0.38 11.58
CA VAL A 40 0.70 0.28 12.05
C VAL A 40 0.98 -0.02 13.52
N ASP A 41 -0.02 0.15 14.38
CA ASP A 41 0.12 -0.08 15.82
C ASP A 41 0.40 -1.56 16.15
N GLN A 42 -0.14 -2.50 15.36
CA GLN A 42 0.07 -3.94 15.56
C GLN A 42 1.45 -4.41 15.08
N TYR A 43 1.95 -3.85 13.96
CA TYR A 43 3.16 -4.32 13.28
C TYR A 43 4.37 -3.37 13.44
N GLU A 44 4.27 -2.34 14.30
CA GLU A 44 5.32 -1.35 14.53
C GLU A 44 6.70 -1.97 14.80
N ALA A 45 6.74 -3.08 15.55
CA ALA A 45 7.97 -3.79 15.89
C ALA A 45 8.70 -4.44 14.70
N TYR A 46 8.03 -4.57 13.54
CA TYR A 46 8.61 -5.13 12.32
C TYR A 46 9.11 -4.06 11.35
N PHE A 47 8.89 -2.77 11.64
CA PHE A 47 9.38 -1.70 10.79
C PHE A 47 10.87 -1.50 10.99
N GLU A 48 11.60 -1.52 9.89
CA GLU A 48 13.03 -1.27 9.90
C GLU A 48 13.30 0.24 9.84
N GLU A 49 14.08 0.76 10.79
CA GLU A 49 14.54 2.14 10.77
C GLU A 49 15.51 2.37 9.60
N GLY A 50 15.45 3.54 8.97
CA GLY A 50 16.26 3.89 7.82
C GLY A 50 15.79 3.28 6.50
N SER A 51 14.65 2.60 6.48
CA SER A 51 14.12 1.92 5.30
C SER A 51 12.71 2.39 4.92
N LEU A 52 12.30 1.98 3.73
CA LEU A 52 10.92 2.04 3.27
C LEU A 52 10.30 0.67 3.50
N ASN A 53 9.25 0.59 4.31
CA ASN A 53 8.57 -0.66 4.62
C ASN A 53 7.30 -0.75 3.79
N ILE A 54 7.15 -1.81 2.96
CA ILE A 54 6.00 -2.00 2.07
C ILE A 54 5.39 -3.38 2.35
N PHE A 55 4.07 -3.42 2.55
CA PHE A 55 3.32 -4.63 2.85
C PHE A 55 2.10 -4.74 1.93
N ALA A 56 1.79 -5.95 1.47
CA ALA A 56 0.50 -6.25 0.85
C ALA A 56 -0.48 -6.72 1.94
N LEU A 57 -1.52 -5.93 2.20
CA LEU A 57 -2.48 -6.22 3.26
C LEU A 57 -3.53 -7.24 2.82
N GLU A 58 -4.13 -7.00 1.66
CA GLU A 58 -5.19 -7.81 1.09
C GLU A 58 -5.18 -7.73 -0.43
N ALA A 59 -5.55 -8.81 -1.11
CA ALA A 59 -5.74 -8.86 -2.54
C ALA A 59 -7.10 -9.48 -2.87
N TYR A 60 -7.86 -8.81 -3.73
CA TYR A 60 -9.19 -9.21 -4.19
C TYR A 60 -9.15 -9.61 -5.67
N PRO A 61 -9.08 -10.93 -5.98
CA PRO A 61 -8.98 -11.42 -7.34
C PRO A 61 -10.21 -11.10 -8.17
N ASN A 62 -10.01 -10.47 -9.32
CA ASN A 62 -11.03 -10.26 -10.34
C ASN A 62 -10.74 -11.14 -11.58
N ARG A 63 -11.52 -12.22 -11.69
CA ARG A 63 -11.36 -13.20 -12.77
C ARG A 63 -11.63 -12.65 -14.16
N ARG A 64 -12.44 -11.59 -14.27
CA ARG A 64 -12.84 -10.99 -15.55
C ARG A 64 -11.73 -10.13 -16.13
N THR A 65 -11.10 -9.32 -15.28
CA THR A 65 -10.00 -8.43 -15.67
C THR A 65 -8.64 -9.10 -15.61
N LYS A 66 -8.53 -10.28 -15.00
CA LYS A 66 -7.26 -10.98 -14.76
C LYS A 66 -6.29 -10.13 -13.93
N THR A 67 -6.86 -9.36 -13.00
CA THR A 67 -6.13 -8.55 -12.02
C THR A 67 -6.64 -8.87 -10.63
N ALA A 68 -5.87 -8.55 -9.60
CA ALA A 68 -6.36 -8.47 -8.24
C ALA A 68 -6.18 -7.05 -7.72
N GLN A 69 -7.26 -6.49 -7.19
CA GLN A 69 -7.17 -5.22 -6.48
C GLN A 69 -6.46 -5.47 -5.14
N THR A 70 -5.29 -4.88 -4.98
CA THR A 70 -4.39 -5.14 -3.85
C THR A 70 -4.18 -3.86 -3.05
N ALA A 71 -4.39 -3.93 -1.75
CA ALA A 71 -4.13 -2.85 -0.82
C ALA A 71 -2.71 -2.97 -0.28
N PHE A 72 -1.88 -1.96 -0.54
CA PHE A 72 -0.52 -1.86 -0.05
C PHE A 72 -0.44 -0.84 1.09
N ALA A 73 0.12 -1.25 2.23
CA ALA A 73 0.53 -0.33 3.29
C ALA A 73 2.01 0.01 3.09
N LEU A 74 2.30 1.30 3.08
CA LEU A 74 3.66 1.80 2.96
C LEU A 74 3.98 2.65 4.18
N VAL A 75 5.16 2.47 4.76
CA VAL A 75 5.62 3.21 5.94
C VAL A 75 7.01 3.78 5.66
N ASN A 76 7.10 5.10 5.70
CA ASN A 76 8.36 5.80 5.49
C ASN A 76 9.11 5.91 6.83
N MET A 77 10.18 5.14 6.97
CA MET A 77 11.10 5.19 8.11
C MET A 77 12.50 5.64 7.69
N THR A 78 12.65 6.25 6.51
CA THR A 78 13.95 6.57 5.90
C THR A 78 14.67 7.75 6.58
N GLY A 79 13.98 8.49 7.43
CA GLY A 79 14.45 9.75 8.02
C GLY A 79 14.30 10.96 7.09
N LYS A 80 13.70 10.80 5.91
CA LYS A 80 13.56 11.84 4.89
C LYS A 80 12.14 11.94 4.35
N THR A 81 11.86 13.01 3.63
CA THR A 81 10.59 13.16 2.89
C THR A 81 10.77 12.57 1.49
N ILE A 82 9.85 11.70 1.10
CA ILE A 82 9.81 11.06 -0.22
C ILE A 82 8.76 11.76 -1.07
N THR A 83 9.09 12.05 -2.32
CA THR A 83 8.16 12.65 -3.28
C THR A 83 7.80 11.72 -4.42
N GLU A 84 8.65 10.76 -4.75
CA GLU A 84 8.37 9.75 -5.78
C GLU A 84 8.93 8.40 -5.34
N LEU A 85 8.26 7.33 -5.74
CA LEU A 85 8.68 5.96 -5.47
C LEU A 85 8.60 5.15 -6.77
N LYS A 86 9.69 4.43 -7.07
CA LYS A 86 9.70 3.33 -8.04
C LYS A 86 10.17 2.07 -7.37
N ALA A 87 9.50 0.95 -7.61
CA ALA A 87 9.91 -0.34 -7.09
C ALA A 87 9.45 -1.46 -8.03
N LYS A 88 10.10 -2.61 -7.96
CA LYS A 88 9.56 -3.84 -8.51
C LYS A 88 8.91 -4.64 -7.40
N LEU A 89 7.63 -4.94 -7.59
CA LEU A 89 6.85 -5.74 -6.65
C LEU A 89 6.57 -7.11 -7.25
N GLN A 90 6.80 -8.15 -6.47
CA GLN A 90 6.38 -9.50 -6.80
C GLN A 90 5.51 -10.04 -5.66
N LEU A 91 4.21 -10.13 -5.94
CA LEU A 91 3.26 -10.74 -5.02
C LEU A 91 3.27 -12.26 -5.18
N LYS A 92 3.22 -12.98 -4.08
CA LYS A 92 3.08 -14.44 -4.05
C LYS A 92 1.95 -14.80 -3.12
N VAL A 93 1.22 -15.85 -3.48
CA VAL A 93 0.15 -16.39 -2.65
C VAL A 93 0.37 -17.86 -2.40
N SER A 94 -0.11 -18.32 -1.25
CA SER A 94 -0.20 -19.74 -0.91
C SER A 94 -1.35 -20.44 -1.65
N ASP A 95 -1.51 -20.20 -2.95
CA ASP A 95 -2.48 -20.86 -3.85
C ASP A 95 -1.78 -21.26 -5.15
N PHE A 96 -1.62 -22.56 -5.37
CA PHE A 96 -0.95 -23.12 -6.54
C PHE A 96 -1.65 -22.81 -7.88
N ASN A 97 -2.93 -22.37 -7.85
CA ASN A 97 -3.69 -22.02 -9.04
C ASN A 97 -3.64 -20.54 -9.39
N VAL A 98 -2.92 -19.72 -8.61
CA VAL A 98 -2.78 -18.29 -8.86
C VAL A 98 -1.31 -17.93 -8.88
N ASN A 99 -0.93 -17.20 -9.91
CA ASN A 99 0.38 -16.60 -10.01
C ASN A 99 0.21 -15.11 -10.30
N PHE A 100 0.94 -14.26 -9.59
CA PHE A 100 1.00 -12.84 -9.89
C PHE A 100 2.25 -12.55 -10.71
N GLU A 101 2.09 -11.70 -11.71
CA GLU A 101 3.24 -11.23 -12.49
C GLU A 101 4.00 -10.16 -11.69
N PRO A 102 5.35 -10.12 -11.78
CA PRO A 102 6.10 -9.00 -11.25
C PRO A 102 5.67 -7.69 -11.91
N ILE A 103 5.49 -6.64 -11.13
CA ILE A 103 5.12 -5.31 -11.63
C ILE A 103 6.23 -4.31 -11.38
N GLU A 104 6.49 -3.47 -12.39
CA GLU A 104 7.20 -2.21 -12.18
C GLU A 104 6.18 -1.19 -11.69
N TRP A 105 6.34 -0.79 -10.44
CA TRP A 105 5.41 0.08 -9.75
C TRP A 105 6.02 1.47 -9.61
N GLU A 106 5.26 2.49 -10.01
CA GLU A 106 5.65 3.89 -9.95
C GLU A 106 4.54 4.70 -9.29
N VAL A 107 4.91 5.45 -8.26
CA VAL A 107 4.06 6.41 -7.57
C VAL A 107 4.71 7.78 -7.73
N ASP A 108 4.08 8.62 -8.54
CA ASP A 108 4.59 9.94 -8.90
C ASP A 108 4.34 10.99 -7.80
N SER A 109 4.94 12.17 -8.00
CA SER A 109 4.86 13.29 -7.07
C SER A 109 3.48 13.91 -6.97
N ASP A 110 2.68 13.84 -8.03
CA ASP A 110 1.34 14.42 -8.05
C ASP A 110 0.39 13.60 -7.16
N PHE A 111 0.57 12.28 -7.17
CA PHE A 111 -0.17 11.38 -6.30
C PHE A 111 0.35 11.42 -4.85
N LEU A 112 1.65 11.25 -4.66
CA LEU A 112 2.27 11.08 -3.35
C LEU A 112 2.35 12.40 -2.57
N GLY A 113 2.74 13.47 -3.25
CA GLY A 113 3.10 14.75 -2.64
C GLY A 113 4.33 14.65 -1.75
N ASN A 114 4.34 15.38 -0.63
CA ASN A 114 5.44 15.35 0.33
C ASN A 114 5.19 14.28 1.41
N TRP A 115 5.60 13.04 1.15
CA TRP A 115 5.43 11.95 2.10
C TRP A 115 6.53 11.96 3.16
N ALA A 116 6.22 12.55 4.31
CA ALA A 116 7.14 12.74 5.42
C ALA A 116 7.55 11.42 6.12
N ASN A 117 8.67 11.46 6.85
CA ASN A 117 9.09 10.39 7.73
C ASN A 117 8.06 10.10 8.84
N ASP A 118 8.00 8.85 9.31
CA ASP A 118 7.06 8.31 10.29
C ASP A 118 5.59 8.40 9.86
N ILE A 119 5.33 8.52 8.56
CA ILE A 119 3.98 8.50 8.00
C ILE A 119 3.75 7.18 7.26
N ALA A 120 2.64 6.54 7.59
CA ALA A 120 2.10 5.41 6.86
C ALA A 120 1.00 5.88 5.91
N ILE A 121 1.00 5.36 4.69
CA ILE A 121 -0.04 5.59 3.69
C ILE A 121 -0.54 4.24 3.16
N MET A 122 -1.70 4.26 2.52
CA MET A 122 -2.22 3.09 1.82
C MET A 122 -2.55 3.44 0.38
N ILE A 123 -2.12 2.57 -0.52
CA ILE A 123 -2.38 2.67 -1.95
C ILE A 123 -3.06 1.38 -2.39
N VAL A 124 -4.15 1.51 -3.14
CA VAL A 124 -4.87 0.39 -3.71
C VAL A 124 -4.61 0.39 -5.21
N ASP A 125 -4.10 -0.72 -5.73
CA ASP A 125 -3.74 -0.84 -7.14
C ASP A 125 -4.12 -2.21 -7.71
N GLU A 126 -4.16 -2.33 -9.03
CA GLU A 126 -4.44 -3.58 -9.72
C GLU A 126 -3.15 -4.33 -10.06
N VAL A 127 -2.98 -5.53 -9.48
CA VAL A 127 -1.85 -6.41 -9.79
C VAL A 127 -2.29 -7.47 -10.80
N PRO A 128 -1.62 -7.63 -11.96
CA PRO A 128 -1.93 -8.69 -12.91
C PRO A 128 -1.79 -10.08 -12.30
N MET A 129 -2.73 -10.97 -12.63
CA MET A 129 -2.71 -12.35 -12.15
C MET A 129 -3.12 -13.34 -13.24
N GLU A 130 -2.53 -14.52 -13.16
CA GLU A 130 -2.89 -15.68 -13.95
C GLU A 130 -3.60 -16.75 -13.13
N GLY A 131 -4.33 -17.62 -13.83
CA GLY A 131 -5.00 -18.78 -13.24
C GLY A 131 -6.40 -18.49 -12.66
N MET A 132 -6.78 -19.28 -11.65
CA MET A 132 -8.11 -19.27 -11.04
C MET A 132 -8.00 -19.26 -9.52
N ALA A 133 -8.27 -18.11 -8.91
CA ALA A 133 -8.29 -17.97 -7.46
C ALA A 133 -9.27 -18.94 -6.79
N THR A 134 -8.78 -19.70 -5.81
CA THR A 134 -9.60 -20.62 -5.02
C THR A 134 -10.33 -19.91 -3.87
N LYS A 135 -9.87 -18.72 -3.48
CA LYS A 135 -10.46 -17.87 -2.44
C LYS A 135 -11.06 -16.58 -3.03
N PRO A 136 -12.06 -15.99 -2.35
CA PRO A 136 -12.62 -14.69 -2.75
C PRO A 136 -11.66 -13.52 -2.49
N SER A 137 -10.75 -13.67 -1.53
CA SER A 137 -9.68 -12.74 -1.22
C SER A 137 -8.50 -13.47 -0.58
N TYR A 138 -7.33 -12.85 -0.63
CA TYR A 138 -6.12 -13.25 0.07
C TYR A 138 -5.77 -12.18 1.09
N THR A 139 -5.49 -12.58 2.33
CA THR A 139 -5.15 -11.66 3.42
C THR A 139 -3.65 -11.63 3.68
N LEU A 140 -3.17 -10.77 4.59
CA LEU A 140 -1.76 -10.64 4.96
C LEU A 140 -1.07 -11.99 5.24
N ASN A 141 -1.77 -12.97 5.82
CA ASN A 141 -1.21 -14.29 6.13
C ASN A 141 -1.11 -15.22 4.90
N ASP A 142 -1.85 -14.91 3.84
CA ASP A 142 -1.85 -15.66 2.57
C ASP A 142 -0.86 -15.07 1.56
N LEU A 143 -0.44 -13.81 1.78
CA LEU A 143 0.34 -12.98 0.87
C LEU A 143 1.80 -12.89 1.31
N GLU A 144 2.70 -13.03 0.34
CA GLU A 144 4.11 -12.71 0.49
C GLU A 144 4.46 -11.67 -0.57
N LEU A 145 5.06 -10.56 -0.15
CA LEU A 145 5.46 -9.48 -1.03
C LEU A 145 6.99 -9.39 -1.06
N GLU A 146 7.56 -9.59 -2.24
CA GLU A 146 8.97 -9.31 -2.50
C GLU A 146 9.09 -7.94 -3.16
N VAL A 147 9.99 -7.12 -2.63
CA VAL A 147 10.25 -5.75 -3.10
C VAL A 147 11.71 -5.65 -3.53
N SER A 148 11.96 -5.14 -4.74
CA SER A 148 13.30 -4.99 -5.29
C SER A 148 13.41 -3.71 -6.13
N ASP A 149 14.63 -3.35 -6.53
CA ASP A 149 14.92 -2.20 -7.40
C ASP A 149 14.27 -0.88 -6.93
N VAL A 150 14.24 -0.67 -5.61
CA VAL A 150 13.62 0.51 -5.01
C VAL A 150 14.43 1.76 -5.32
N THR A 151 13.77 2.76 -5.91
CA THR A 151 14.30 4.10 -6.15
C THR A 151 13.33 5.11 -5.55
N VAL A 152 13.85 6.05 -4.76
CA VAL A 152 13.05 7.14 -4.18
C VAL A 152 13.65 8.48 -4.59
N MET A 153 12.77 9.46 -4.86
CA MET A 153 13.16 10.86 -4.96
C MET A 153 12.88 11.53 -3.62
N GLU A 154 13.88 12.23 -3.10
CA GLU A 154 13.88 12.84 -1.77
C GLU A 154 14.03 14.36 -1.88
N TYR A 155 13.52 15.07 -0.87
CA TYR A 155 13.71 16.52 -0.71
C TYR A 155 14.73 16.86 0.38
#